data_AF-A0A834I3K0-F1
#
_entry.id   AF-A0A834I3K0-F1
#
_cell.length_a   1.000
_cell.length_b   1.000
_cell.length_c   1.000
_cell.angle_alpha   90.00
_cell.angle_beta   90.00
_cell.angle_gamma   90.00
#
_symmetry.space_group_name_H-M   'P 1'
#
loop_
_entity.id
_entity.type
_entity.pdbx_description
1 polymer ?
#
loop_
_entity_poly.entity_id
_entity_poly.type
_entity_poly.pdbx_seq_one_letter_code
_entity_poly.pdbx_strand_id
1 'polypeptide(L)'
;MSTGIVFRTVNFIKLPNLITSYLGYRPTLCGCYQAVNLSNKPSTNIYAVQNSETAEVKKKKTPILPKITLVHSNGMEITTLEEAQKVAKRRDLKLVKLIDADTKTQRPIYKLMTGTEYYREDLKQREHKKSQKSGFKGEKVLMIGHNISEHDLKIHINKILKWIEKRCEVKVVLNSDKDHIKKAEDIYSYMENSLRDYGRVVQMRKKGSDIKFQVLPPKASKSGSEDKNQDDKGNL
;
A
#
# COMPACT_ATOMS: atom_id res chain seq x y z
N MET A 1 -16.61 -17.32 -35.06
CA MET A 1 -16.62 -17.43 -33.58
C MET A 1 -16.29 -16.05 -33.03
N SER A 2 -17.24 -15.41 -32.35
CA SER A 2 -17.13 -14.00 -31.92
C SER A 2 -17.04 -13.95 -30.40
N THR A 3 -15.96 -13.37 -29.86
CA THR A 3 -15.75 -13.21 -28.41
C THR A 3 -15.85 -11.74 -28.04
N GLY A 4 -16.95 -11.38 -27.39
CA GLY A 4 -17.24 -10.03 -26.91
C GLY A 4 -16.47 -9.66 -25.63
N ILE A 5 -15.97 -8.43 -25.59
CA ILE A 5 -15.27 -7.82 -24.47
C ILE A 5 -16.29 -7.09 -23.60
N VAL A 6 -16.38 -7.45 -22.32
CA VAL A 6 -17.25 -6.79 -21.33
C VAL A 6 -16.45 -5.70 -20.60
N PHE A 7 -16.73 -4.44 -20.90
CA PHE A 7 -16.25 -3.30 -20.13
C PHE A 7 -17.18 -3.05 -18.93
N ARG A 8 -16.63 -3.06 -17.71
CA ARG A 8 -17.33 -2.60 -16.50
C ARG A 8 -17.05 -1.12 -16.29
N THR A 9 -18.09 -0.29 -16.36
CA THR A 9 -18.04 1.13 -16.00
C THR A 9 -18.14 1.31 -14.49
N VAL A 10 -17.44 2.31 -13.97
CA VAL A 10 -17.42 2.68 -12.54
C VAL A 10 -18.29 3.92 -12.37
N ASN A 11 -19.38 3.81 -11.62
CA ASN A 11 -20.26 4.95 -11.31
C ASN A 11 -19.69 5.76 -10.13
N PHE A 12 -19.41 7.04 -10.35
CA PHE A 12 -19.14 8.03 -9.31
C PHE A 12 -20.45 8.69 -8.87
N ILE A 13 -20.83 8.52 -7.60
CA ILE A 13 -21.95 9.25 -6.99
C ILE A 13 -21.37 10.39 -6.14
N LYS A 14 -21.71 11.61 -6.56
CA LYS A 14 -21.39 12.88 -5.91
C LYS A 14 -22.48 13.17 -4.88
N LEU A 15 -22.13 13.41 -3.62
CA LEU A 15 -23.08 13.84 -2.59
C LEU A 15 -22.98 15.36 -2.38
N PRO A 16 -24.11 16.09 -2.32
CA PRO A 16 -24.12 17.51 -2.01
C PRO A 16 -24.14 17.78 -0.50
N ASN A 17 -23.48 18.87 -0.12
CA ASN A 17 -23.53 19.48 1.21
C ASN A 17 -24.92 20.07 1.46
N LEU A 18 -25.52 19.76 2.61
CA LEU A 18 -26.60 20.57 3.16
C LEU A 18 -26.28 20.93 4.62
N ILE A 19 -26.11 22.23 4.79
CA ILE A 19 -26.06 22.98 6.03
C ILE A 19 -27.49 23.01 6.59
N THR A 20 -27.65 22.79 7.89
CA THR A 20 -28.89 23.16 8.58
C THR A 20 -28.56 23.56 10.01
N SER A 21 -28.64 24.86 10.26
CA SER A 21 -28.76 25.48 11.58
C SER A 21 -30.16 25.24 12.13
N TYR A 22 -30.31 25.11 13.45
CA TYR A 22 -31.17 25.97 14.28
C TYR A 22 -31.55 25.31 15.63
N LEU A 23 -31.36 26.14 16.66
CA LEU A 23 -32.15 26.35 17.89
C LEU A 23 -32.28 25.25 18.95
N GLY A 24 -31.97 25.69 20.16
CA GLY A 24 -32.04 24.93 21.39
C GLY A 24 -33.45 24.76 21.92
N TYR A 25 -33.57 23.76 22.78
CA TYR A 25 -34.67 23.62 23.72
C TYR A 25 -34.12 23.01 25.01
N ARG A 26 -34.21 23.77 26.10
CA ARG A 26 -34.05 23.27 27.48
C ARG A 26 -35.37 22.65 27.91
N PRO A 27 -35.33 21.54 28.67
CA PRO A 27 -36.28 21.38 29.75
C PRO A 27 -35.60 21.16 31.10
N THR A 28 -36.28 21.69 32.10
CA THR A 28 -36.02 21.67 33.53
C THR A 28 -36.25 20.29 34.15
N LEU A 29 -35.58 20.08 35.27
CA LEU A 29 -35.64 18.91 36.17
C LEU A 29 -37.06 18.50 36.59
N CYS A 30 -37.27 17.19 36.78
CA CYS A 30 -38.04 16.67 37.91
C CYS A 30 -37.55 15.26 38.25
N GLY A 31 -37.29 15.02 39.54
CA GLY A 31 -36.86 13.74 40.07
C GLY A 31 -38.03 12.95 40.64
N CYS A 32 -38.07 11.66 40.32
CA CYS A 32 -38.63 10.63 41.18
C CYS A 32 -38.02 9.28 40.81
N TYR A 33 -37.23 8.76 41.74
CA TYR A 33 -36.77 7.39 41.80
C TYR A 33 -37.97 6.45 41.85
N GLN A 34 -38.10 5.55 40.87
CA GLN A 34 -38.74 4.25 41.09
C GLN A 34 -37.93 3.17 40.37
N ALA A 35 -37.58 2.14 41.13
CA ALA A 35 -36.82 0.99 40.71
C ALA A 35 -37.56 0.23 39.59
N VAL A 36 -36.87 0.01 38.46
CA VAL A 36 -37.32 -0.90 37.42
C VAL A 36 -36.52 -2.20 37.50
N ASN A 37 -37.22 -3.30 37.77
CA ASN A 37 -36.71 -4.65 37.64
C ASN A 37 -36.14 -4.85 36.22
N LEU A 38 -34.83 -5.09 36.10
CA LEU A 38 -34.21 -5.44 34.82
C LEU A 38 -34.62 -6.86 34.42
N SER A 39 -35.70 -6.95 33.63
CA SER A 39 -35.95 -8.11 32.78
C SER A 39 -34.92 -8.12 31.65
N ASN A 40 -34.00 -9.09 31.66
CA ASN A 40 -33.05 -9.38 30.57
C ASN A 40 -33.76 -9.97 29.33
N LYS A 41 -34.65 -9.19 28.71
CA LYS A 41 -35.12 -9.45 27.34
C LYS A 41 -34.51 -8.37 26.44
N PRO A 42 -34.00 -8.71 25.26
CA PRO A 42 -33.45 -7.72 24.34
C PRO A 42 -34.56 -6.71 24.00
N SER A 43 -34.36 -5.46 24.39
CA SER A 43 -35.30 -4.38 24.07
C SER A 43 -35.26 -4.12 22.57
N THR A 44 -36.16 -4.74 21.82
CA THR A 44 -36.60 -4.14 20.56
C THR A 44 -37.36 -2.87 20.93
N ASN A 45 -36.66 -1.73 20.93
CA ASN A 45 -37.27 -0.42 21.03
C ASN A 45 -38.16 -0.22 19.80
N ILE A 46 -39.45 -0.56 19.94
CA ILE A 46 -40.50 -0.24 18.98
C ILE A 46 -41.05 1.11 19.43
N TYR A 47 -40.67 2.19 18.74
CA TYR A 47 -41.35 3.48 18.91
C TYR A 47 -42.55 3.50 17.96
N ALA A 48 -43.75 3.52 18.52
CA ALA A 48 -44.98 3.77 17.78
C ALA A 48 -45.10 5.28 17.55
N VAL A 49 -44.95 5.72 16.30
CA VAL A 49 -45.40 7.04 15.87
C VAL A 49 -46.76 6.83 15.20
N GLN A 50 -47.82 7.35 15.82
CA GLN A 50 -49.15 7.33 15.24
C GLN A 50 -49.25 8.45 14.20
N ASN A 51 -49.42 8.08 12.92
CA ASN A 51 -50.03 8.99 11.95
C ASN A 51 -51.50 8.59 11.83
N SER A 52 -52.38 9.53 12.11
CA SER A 52 -53.81 9.43 11.80
C SER A 52 -53.98 9.37 10.29
N GLU A 53 -54.86 8.47 9.84
CA GLU A 53 -55.30 8.22 8.46
C GLU A 53 -54.55 7.09 7.74
N THR A 54 -55.31 6.00 7.53
CA THR A 54 -55.00 4.70 6.89
C THR A 54 -54.26 3.65 7.73
N ALA A 55 -55.04 2.66 8.18
CA ALA A 55 -54.65 1.52 9.00
C ALA A 55 -53.89 0.44 8.21
N GLU A 56 -52.63 0.69 7.87
CA GLU A 56 -51.69 -0.39 7.50
C GLU A 56 -50.34 -0.23 8.23
N VAL A 57 -50.14 -1.03 9.28
CA VAL A 57 -48.88 -1.09 10.02
C VAL A 57 -47.83 -1.86 9.21
N LYS A 58 -47.14 -1.17 8.29
CA LYS A 58 -45.96 -1.71 7.61
C LYS A 58 -44.78 -1.73 8.57
N LYS A 59 -44.49 -2.91 9.14
CA LYS A 59 -43.29 -3.17 9.95
C LYS A 59 -42.04 -2.91 9.09
N LYS A 60 -41.44 -1.72 9.19
CA LYS A 60 -40.14 -1.43 8.56
C LYS A 60 -39.07 -2.15 9.37
N LYS A 61 -38.40 -3.14 8.76
CA LYS A 61 -37.27 -3.85 9.36
C LYS A 61 -36.15 -2.84 9.58
N THR A 62 -35.67 -2.69 10.82
CA THR A 62 -34.47 -1.89 11.09
C THR A 62 -33.28 -2.48 10.34
N PRO A 63 -32.42 -1.64 9.73
CA PRO A 63 -31.25 -2.14 9.03
C PRO A 63 -30.33 -2.87 10.00
N ILE A 64 -29.88 -4.06 9.62
CA ILE A 64 -28.93 -4.86 10.40
C ILE A 64 -27.59 -4.13 10.34
N LEU A 65 -27.19 -3.49 11.44
CA LEU A 65 -25.90 -2.80 11.52
C LEU A 65 -24.76 -3.84 11.63
N PRO A 66 -23.70 -3.72 10.83
CA PRO A 66 -22.56 -4.62 10.91
C PRO A 66 -21.84 -4.44 12.25
N LYS A 67 -21.69 -5.53 13.00
CA LYS A 67 -20.94 -5.53 14.26
C LYS A 67 -19.44 -5.71 13.99
N ILE A 68 -18.63 -4.99 14.75
CA ILE A 68 -17.18 -4.96 14.67
C ILE A 68 -16.57 -5.51 15.96
N THR A 69 -15.32 -5.96 15.89
CA THR A 69 -14.52 -6.29 17.07
C THR A 69 -13.67 -5.08 17.43
N LEU A 70 -13.87 -4.53 18.62
CA LEU A 70 -13.18 -3.37 19.16
C LEU A 70 -12.12 -3.80 20.16
N VAL A 71 -10.88 -3.37 19.96
CA VAL A 71 -9.75 -3.59 20.88
C VAL A 71 -9.46 -2.29 21.61
N HIS A 72 -9.47 -2.35 22.94
CA HIS A 72 -9.12 -1.24 23.83
C HIS A 72 -8.11 -1.71 24.89
N SER A 73 -7.60 -0.80 25.72
CA SER A 73 -6.63 -1.11 26.78
C SER A 73 -7.11 -2.23 27.73
N ASN A 74 -8.40 -2.23 28.04
CA ASN A 74 -9.00 -3.16 29.01
C ASN A 74 -9.47 -4.49 28.39
N GLY A 75 -9.20 -4.78 27.11
CA GLY A 75 -9.66 -6.00 26.44
C GLY A 75 -10.30 -5.79 25.06
N MET A 76 -11.05 -6.81 24.63
CA MET A 76 -11.75 -6.84 23.34
C MET A 76 -13.26 -6.95 23.54
N GLU A 77 -14.03 -6.15 22.80
CA GLU A 77 -15.49 -6.09 22.89
C GLU A 77 -16.12 -6.11 21.49
N ILE A 78 -17.32 -6.68 21.34
CA ILE A 78 -18.06 -6.66 20.08
C ILE A 78 -19.10 -5.53 20.14
N THR A 79 -18.92 -4.51 19.31
CA THR A 79 -19.77 -3.30 19.29
C THR A 79 -20.14 -2.92 17.87
N THR A 80 -21.01 -1.92 17.69
CA THR A 80 -21.25 -1.31 16.38
C THR A 80 -20.20 -0.24 16.06
N LEU A 81 -20.00 0.05 14.77
CA LEU A 81 -19.05 1.10 14.35
C LEU A 81 -19.41 2.48 14.95
N GLU A 82 -20.70 2.80 15.02
CA GLU A 82 -21.18 4.08 15.54
C GLU A 82 -20.90 4.22 17.05
N GLU A 83 -21.12 3.15 17.82
CA GLU A 83 -20.81 3.14 19.25
C GLU A 83 -19.31 3.29 19.50
N ALA A 84 -18.48 2.56 18.75
CA ALA A 84 -17.03 2.68 18.83
C ALA A 84 -16.56 4.10 18.50
N GLN A 85 -17.14 4.75 17.49
CA GLN A 85 -16.85 6.16 17.18
C GLN A 85 -17.27 7.11 18.29
N LYS A 86 -18.43 6.88 18.93
CA LYS A 86 -18.86 7.66 20.09
C LYS A 86 -17.92 7.47 21.28
N VAL A 87 -17.44 6.25 21.53
CA VAL A 87 -16.43 5.98 22.58
C VAL A 87 -15.13 6.71 22.28
N ALA A 88 -14.66 6.62 21.03
CA ALA A 88 -13.44 7.29 20.58
C ALA A 88 -13.52 8.82 20.79
N LYS A 89 -14.62 9.46 20.36
CA LYS A 89 -14.85 10.89 20.55
C LYS A 89 -14.95 11.29 22.04
N ARG A 90 -15.65 10.49 22.86
CA ARG A 90 -15.82 10.77 24.30
C ARG A 90 -14.51 10.70 25.08
N ARG A 91 -13.59 9.82 24.67
CA ARG A 91 -12.30 9.60 25.35
C ARG A 91 -11.13 10.31 24.66
N ASP A 92 -11.40 11.10 23.63
CA ASP A 92 -10.40 11.73 22.74
C ASP A 92 -9.35 10.74 22.18
N LEU A 93 -9.83 9.57 21.74
CA LEU A 93 -9.02 8.52 21.14
C LEU A 93 -9.26 8.43 19.63
N LYS A 94 -8.31 7.83 18.92
CA LYS A 94 -8.44 7.51 17.49
C LYS A 94 -8.92 6.07 17.32
N LEU A 95 -9.95 5.88 16.50
CA LEU A 95 -10.43 4.57 16.08
C LEU A 95 -9.71 4.17 14.78
N VAL A 96 -8.86 3.15 14.84
CA VAL A 96 -8.02 2.70 13.72
C VAL A 96 -8.45 1.31 13.29
N LYS A 97 -8.63 1.09 11.99
CA LYS A 97 -8.91 -0.24 11.43
C LYS A 97 -7.61 -1.03 11.31
N LEU A 98 -7.55 -2.23 11.90
CA LEU A 98 -6.38 -3.10 11.81
C LEU A 98 -6.54 -4.16 10.71
N ILE A 99 -7.70 -4.83 10.68
CA ILE A 99 -7.95 -5.96 9.77
C ILE A 99 -9.37 -5.81 9.20
N ASP A 100 -9.53 -6.08 7.90
CA ASP A 100 -10.82 -6.03 7.20
C ASP A 100 -11.77 -7.17 7.59
N ALA A 101 -11.25 -8.39 7.71
CA ALA A 101 -11.99 -9.56 8.17
C ALA A 101 -11.09 -10.46 9.01
N ASP A 102 -11.51 -10.75 10.24
CA ASP A 102 -10.84 -11.71 11.10
C ASP A 102 -11.00 -13.15 10.59
N THR A 103 -9.97 -13.98 10.78
CA THR A 103 -9.96 -15.39 10.39
C THR A 103 -11.06 -16.20 11.05
N LYS A 104 -11.38 -15.94 12.32
CA LYS A 104 -12.38 -16.72 13.09
C LYS A 104 -13.79 -16.16 12.94
N THR A 105 -13.92 -14.86 13.13
CA THR A 105 -15.25 -14.23 13.26
C THR A 105 -15.70 -13.53 11.98
N GLN A 106 -14.83 -13.36 10.98
CA GLN A 106 -15.07 -12.61 9.74
C GLN A 106 -15.55 -11.17 9.98
N ARG A 107 -15.30 -10.63 11.18
CA ARG A 107 -15.61 -9.24 11.55
C ARG A 107 -14.37 -8.38 11.35
N PRO A 108 -14.52 -7.11 10.94
CA PRO A 108 -13.41 -6.18 10.94
C PRO A 108 -12.97 -5.88 12.36
N ILE A 109 -11.65 -5.77 12.55
CA ILE A 109 -11.05 -5.46 13.85
C ILE A 109 -10.61 -4.00 13.85
N TYR A 110 -11.08 -3.27 14.86
CA TYR A 110 -10.70 -1.90 15.12
C TYR A 110 -10.00 -1.79 16.47
N LYS A 111 -9.06 -0.85 16.58
CA LYS A 111 -8.34 -0.55 17.83
C LYS A 111 -8.51 0.91 18.21
N LEU A 112 -8.76 1.17 19.49
CA LEU A 112 -8.66 2.51 20.06
C LEU A 112 -7.21 2.79 20.43
N MET A 113 -6.67 3.89 19.91
CA MET A 113 -5.30 4.33 20.17
C MET A 113 -5.28 5.78 20.61
N THR A 114 -4.33 6.13 21.47
CA THR A 114 -4.04 7.54 21.79
C THR A 114 -3.38 8.23 20.59
N GLY A 115 -3.44 9.57 20.53
CA GLY A 115 -2.80 10.33 19.44
C GLY A 115 -1.30 10.07 19.34
N THR A 116 -0.62 9.95 20.48
CA THR A 116 0.82 9.65 20.55
C THR A 116 1.15 8.24 20.07
N GLU A 117 0.36 7.23 20.46
CA GLU A 117 0.54 5.86 19.97
C GLU A 117 0.31 5.77 18.46
N TYR A 118 -0.73 6.42 17.96
CA TYR A 118 -1.02 6.47 16.52
C TYR A 118 0.15 7.08 15.74
N TYR A 119 0.72 8.17 16.23
CA TYR A 119 1.86 8.82 15.59
C TYR A 119 3.10 7.92 15.55
N ARG A 120 3.41 7.24 16.67
CA ARG A 120 4.54 6.30 16.74
C ARG A 120 4.36 5.13 15.77
N GLU A 121 3.16 4.58 15.69
CA GLU A 121 2.85 3.48 14.77
C GLU A 121 2.91 3.94 13.30
N ASP A 122 2.41 5.14 12.99
CA ASP A 122 2.53 5.72 11.64
C ASP A 122 4.00 5.93 11.23
N LEU A 123 4.85 6.41 12.15
CA LEU A 123 6.29 6.52 11.89
C LEU A 123 6.93 5.16 11.60
N LYS A 124 6.66 4.16 12.45
CA LYS A 124 7.13 2.78 12.22
C LYS A 124 6.66 2.25 10.88
N GLN A 125 5.38 2.42 10.54
CA GLN A 125 4.83 1.98 9.25
C GLN A 125 5.48 2.70 8.06
N ARG A 126 5.80 3.98 8.19
CA ARG A 126 6.54 4.73 7.16
C ARG A 126 7.96 4.22 7.00
N GLU A 127 8.65 3.90 8.09
CA GLU A 127 10.00 3.32 8.08
C GLU A 127 10.00 1.90 7.49
N HIS A 128 9.03 1.06 7.86
CA HIS A 128 8.83 -0.26 7.26
C HIS A 128 8.53 -0.16 5.76
N LYS A 129 7.67 0.79 5.33
CA LYS A 129 7.42 1.02 3.90
C LYS A 129 8.65 1.54 3.16
N LYS A 130 9.50 2.35 3.79
CA LYS A 130 10.76 2.83 3.20
C LYS A 130 11.80 1.70 3.08
N SER A 131 11.94 0.87 4.10
CA SER A 131 12.85 -0.28 4.10
C SER A 131 12.38 -1.40 3.17
N GLN A 132 11.09 -1.68 3.07
CA GLN A 132 10.57 -2.63 2.07
C GLN A 132 10.79 -2.12 0.63
N LYS A 133 10.72 -0.80 0.42
CA LYS A 133 11.10 -0.17 -0.86
C LYS A 133 12.61 -0.19 -1.14
N SER A 134 13.46 -0.62 -0.20
CA SER A 134 14.91 -0.70 -0.41
C SER A 134 15.35 -1.92 -1.22
N GLY A 135 14.42 -2.83 -1.58
CA GLY A 135 14.64 -3.88 -2.58
C GLY A 135 14.73 -3.34 -4.01
N PHE A 136 14.93 -4.22 -5.00
CA PHE A 136 14.91 -3.81 -6.41
C PHE A 136 13.56 -3.13 -6.72
N LYS A 137 13.60 -1.92 -7.25
CA LYS A 137 12.39 -1.09 -7.49
C LYS A 137 11.46 -1.70 -8.54
N GLY A 138 12.00 -2.60 -9.37
CA GLY A 138 11.29 -3.32 -10.42
C GLY A 138 12.23 -3.70 -11.56
N GLU A 139 11.68 -4.45 -12.51
CA GLU A 139 12.37 -4.90 -13.71
C GLU A 139 12.18 -3.91 -14.87
N LYS A 140 13.24 -3.70 -15.65
CA LYS A 140 13.22 -2.94 -16.91
C LYS A 140 13.80 -3.80 -18.03
N VAL A 141 13.15 -3.80 -19.19
CA VAL A 141 13.61 -4.53 -20.36
C VAL A 141 14.09 -3.53 -21.40
N LEU A 142 15.29 -3.76 -21.94
CA LEU A 142 15.83 -3.03 -23.09
C LEU A 142 16.03 -4.02 -24.24
N MET A 143 15.49 -3.68 -25.40
CA MET A 143 15.78 -4.43 -26.62
C MET A 143 16.67 -3.60 -27.53
N ILE A 144 17.71 -4.23 -28.08
CA ILE A 144 18.70 -3.63 -28.97
C ILE A 144 18.82 -4.53 -30.20
N GLY A 145 18.85 -3.95 -31.40
CA GLY A 145 19.10 -4.70 -32.62
C GLY A 145 20.59 -4.80 -32.95
N HIS A 146 20.96 -5.79 -33.76
CA HIS A 146 22.35 -5.98 -34.22
C HIS A 146 22.89 -4.82 -35.10
N ASN A 147 22.00 -4.07 -35.78
CA ASN A 147 22.36 -2.93 -36.62
C ASN A 147 22.28 -1.61 -35.84
N ILE A 148 23.02 -1.50 -34.74
CA ILE A 148 23.10 -0.30 -33.91
C ILE A 148 24.42 0.45 -34.16
N SER A 149 24.36 1.79 -34.17
CA SER A 149 25.56 2.61 -34.26
C SER A 149 26.33 2.66 -32.94
N GLU A 150 27.63 2.95 -32.98
CA GLU A 150 28.44 3.11 -31.76
C GLU A 150 27.91 4.22 -30.83
N HIS A 151 27.41 5.30 -31.42
CA HIS A 151 26.83 6.41 -30.66
C HIS A 151 25.56 5.98 -29.91
N ASP A 152 24.65 5.29 -30.58
CA ASP A 152 23.41 4.81 -29.98
C ASP A 152 23.68 3.78 -28.88
N LEU A 153 24.72 2.95 -29.06
CA LEU A 153 25.16 1.99 -28.05
C LEU A 153 25.58 2.69 -26.76
N LYS A 154 26.33 3.80 -26.85
CA LYS A 154 26.69 4.63 -25.68
C LYS A 154 25.45 5.23 -25.01
N ILE A 155 24.46 5.69 -25.78
CA ILE A 155 23.19 6.19 -25.23
C ILE A 155 22.45 5.09 -24.47
N HIS A 156 22.41 3.86 -25.00
CA HIS A 156 21.80 2.71 -24.34
C HIS A 156 22.53 2.32 -23.05
N ILE A 157 23.85 2.33 -23.03
CA ILE A 157 24.63 2.12 -21.81
C ILE A 157 24.27 3.17 -20.76
N ASN A 158 24.26 4.46 -21.12
CA ASN A 158 23.87 5.54 -20.21
C ASN A 158 22.44 5.37 -19.67
N LYS A 159 21.52 4.85 -20.49
CA LYS A 159 20.15 4.52 -20.07
C LYS A 159 20.13 3.40 -19.03
N ILE A 160 20.94 2.35 -19.23
CA ILE A 160 21.10 1.25 -18.28
C ILE A 160 21.70 1.75 -16.97
N LEU A 161 22.73 2.60 -17.01
CA LEU A 161 23.34 3.21 -15.82
C LEU A 161 22.30 3.97 -14.98
N LYS A 162 21.50 4.83 -15.63
CA LYS A 162 20.39 5.55 -14.96
C LYS A 162 19.34 4.63 -14.34
N TRP A 163 19.16 3.40 -14.84
CA TRP A 163 18.26 2.42 -14.25
C TRP A 163 18.90 1.67 -13.08
N ILE A 164 20.18 1.33 -13.19
CA ILE A 164 20.97 0.72 -12.12
C ILE A 164 21.05 1.65 -10.90
N GLU A 165 21.30 2.95 -11.11
CA GLU A 165 21.28 3.99 -10.06
C GLU A 165 19.96 4.02 -9.29
N LYS A 166 18.84 3.80 -9.99
CA LYS A 166 17.49 3.75 -9.41
C LYS A 166 17.17 2.42 -8.73
N ARG A 167 18.18 1.54 -8.56
CA ARG A 167 18.05 0.17 -8.03
C ARG A 167 17.05 -0.68 -8.82
N CYS A 168 16.99 -0.49 -10.14
CA CYS A 168 16.19 -1.33 -11.03
C CYS A 168 17.04 -2.51 -11.56
N GLU A 169 16.40 -3.64 -11.76
CA GLU A 169 16.98 -4.79 -12.46
C GLU A 169 16.74 -4.62 -13.95
N VAL A 170 17.79 -4.77 -14.76
CA VAL A 170 17.71 -4.51 -16.20
C VAL A 170 17.92 -5.81 -16.96
N LYS A 171 16.96 -6.21 -17.78
CA LYS A 171 17.12 -7.29 -18.77
C LYS A 171 17.39 -6.69 -20.13
N VAL A 172 18.51 -7.06 -20.73
CA VAL A 172 18.88 -6.64 -22.08
C VAL A 172 18.66 -7.81 -23.02
N VAL A 173 17.98 -7.53 -24.13
CA VAL A 173 17.73 -8.47 -25.22
C VAL A 173 18.39 -7.89 -26.47
N LEU A 174 19.42 -8.58 -26.97
CA LEU A 174 20.05 -8.28 -28.24
C LEU A 174 19.41 -9.17 -29.30
N ASN A 175 18.69 -8.56 -30.22
CA ASN A 175 18.10 -9.25 -31.36
C ASN A 175 19.10 -9.26 -32.51
N SER A 176 19.44 -10.45 -32.98
CA SER A 176 20.31 -10.62 -34.15
C SER A 176 19.62 -11.45 -35.22
N ASP A 177 20.06 -11.26 -36.46
CA ASP A 177 19.74 -12.16 -37.56
C ASP A 177 20.75 -13.31 -37.60
N LYS A 178 20.38 -14.41 -38.26
CA LYS A 178 21.21 -15.64 -38.31
C LYS A 178 22.61 -15.39 -38.88
N ASP A 179 22.74 -14.42 -39.77
CA ASP A 179 24.01 -14.09 -40.45
C ASP A 179 24.85 -13.06 -39.67
N HIS A 180 24.28 -12.43 -38.64
CA HIS A 180 24.90 -11.32 -37.90
C HIS A 180 25.13 -11.63 -36.42
N ILE A 181 25.21 -12.92 -36.06
CA ILE A 181 25.43 -13.36 -34.67
C ILE A 181 26.73 -12.78 -34.09
N LYS A 182 27.82 -12.75 -34.87
CA LYS A 182 29.13 -12.21 -34.43
C LYS A 182 29.03 -10.75 -33.98
N LYS A 183 28.33 -9.91 -34.75
CA LYS A 183 28.13 -8.49 -34.39
C LYS A 183 27.39 -8.34 -33.05
N ALA A 184 26.41 -9.20 -32.79
CA ALA A 184 25.69 -9.19 -31.52
C ALA A 184 26.58 -9.63 -30.33
N GLU A 185 27.51 -10.56 -30.55
CA GLU A 185 28.51 -10.96 -29.55
C GLU A 185 29.51 -9.84 -29.25
N ASP A 186 29.94 -9.10 -30.27
CA ASP A 186 30.83 -7.94 -30.11
C ASP A 186 30.14 -6.83 -29.29
N ILE A 187 28.87 -6.53 -29.62
CA ILE A 187 28.05 -5.57 -28.88
C ILE A 187 27.87 -6.01 -27.42
N TYR A 188 27.58 -7.30 -27.19
CA TYR A 188 27.47 -7.86 -25.85
C TYR A 188 28.76 -7.64 -25.06
N SER A 189 29.91 -8.00 -25.64
CA SER A 189 31.21 -7.90 -24.99
C SER A 189 31.56 -6.45 -24.64
N TYR A 190 31.25 -5.51 -25.54
CA TYR A 190 31.42 -4.08 -25.28
C TYR A 190 30.54 -3.58 -24.12
N MET A 191 29.27 -3.99 -24.08
CA MET A 191 28.35 -3.63 -23.00
C MET A 191 28.76 -4.26 -21.67
N GLU A 192 29.19 -5.52 -21.67
CA GLU A 192 29.65 -6.22 -20.47
C GLU A 192 30.84 -5.51 -19.83
N ASN A 193 31.86 -5.16 -20.63
CA ASN A 193 33.03 -4.43 -20.17
C ASN A 193 32.64 -3.05 -19.60
N SER A 194 31.76 -2.33 -20.28
CA SER A 194 31.33 -0.98 -19.85
C SER A 194 30.45 -1.00 -18.59
N LEU A 195 29.69 -2.07 -18.37
CA LEU A 195 28.73 -2.17 -17.25
C LEU A 195 29.31 -2.86 -16.01
N ARG A 196 30.49 -3.51 -16.14
CA ARG A 196 31.16 -4.24 -15.07
C ARG A 196 31.47 -3.39 -13.84
N ASP A 197 31.84 -2.12 -14.05
CA ASP A 197 32.23 -1.20 -12.98
C ASP A 197 31.03 -0.68 -12.19
N TYR A 198 29.85 -0.64 -12.82
CA TYR A 198 28.65 -0.03 -12.25
C TYR A 198 27.65 -1.05 -11.70
N GLY A 199 27.71 -2.29 -12.17
CA GLY A 199 26.73 -3.30 -11.85
C GLY A 199 27.25 -4.71 -12.05
N ARG A 200 26.46 -5.68 -11.58
CA ARG A 200 26.76 -7.09 -11.73
C ARG A 200 25.98 -7.63 -12.92
N VAL A 201 26.67 -7.93 -14.00
CA VAL A 201 26.12 -8.68 -15.13
C VAL A 201 25.91 -10.13 -14.70
N VAL A 202 24.72 -10.67 -14.95
CA VAL A 202 24.27 -12.00 -14.53
C VAL A 202 23.57 -12.67 -15.71
N GLN A 203 23.72 -13.99 -15.79
CA GLN A 203 22.91 -14.88 -16.61
C GLN A 203 22.85 -14.46 -18.08
N MET A 204 23.92 -14.73 -18.83
CA MET A 204 23.90 -14.67 -20.28
C MET A 204 23.23 -15.95 -20.83
N ARG A 205 22.22 -15.79 -21.68
CA ARG A 205 21.57 -16.86 -22.42
C ARG A 205 21.54 -16.54 -23.90
N LYS A 206 21.95 -17.49 -24.73
CA LYS A 206 21.78 -17.44 -26.18
C LYS A 206 20.56 -18.30 -26.55
N LYS A 207 19.58 -17.74 -27.23
CA LYS A 207 18.40 -18.48 -27.72
C LYS A 207 18.24 -18.20 -29.22
N GLY A 208 18.68 -19.14 -30.04
CA GLY A 208 18.73 -18.94 -31.49
C GLY A 208 19.74 -17.83 -31.82
N SER A 209 19.28 -16.78 -32.49
CA SER A 209 20.07 -15.60 -32.82
C SER A 209 20.05 -14.50 -31.76
N ASP A 210 19.18 -14.61 -30.74
CA ASP A 210 19.05 -13.59 -29.70
C ASP A 210 19.94 -13.87 -28.48
N ILE A 211 20.57 -12.83 -27.95
CA ILE A 211 21.34 -12.88 -26.70
C ILE A 211 20.55 -12.13 -25.62
N LYS A 212 20.32 -12.77 -24.47
CA LYS A 212 19.63 -12.18 -23.33
C LYS A 212 20.54 -12.22 -22.12
N PHE A 213 20.69 -11.09 -21.45
CA PHE A 213 21.43 -11.02 -20.20
C PHE A 213 20.77 -10.05 -19.24
N GLN A 214 21.16 -10.15 -17.98
CA GLN A 214 20.61 -9.34 -16.92
C GLN A 214 21.69 -8.55 -16.21
N VAL A 215 21.41 -7.31 -15.85
CA VAL A 215 22.31 -6.47 -15.09
C VAL A 215 21.62 -6.07 -13.80
N LEU A 216 22.24 -6.47 -12.69
CA LEU A 216 21.77 -6.18 -11.35
C LEU A 216 22.56 -5.01 -10.77
N PRO A 217 21.90 -4.10 -10.04
CA PRO A 217 22.63 -3.08 -9.33
C PRO A 217 23.56 -3.73 -8.29
N PRO A 218 24.70 -3.10 -7.99
CA PRO A 218 25.72 -3.66 -7.12
C PRO A 218 25.10 -3.92 -5.75
N LYS A 219 25.35 -5.11 -5.19
CA LYS A 219 24.94 -5.38 -3.80
C LYS A 219 25.57 -4.29 -2.93
N ALA A 220 24.80 -3.69 -2.03
CA ALA A 220 25.31 -2.68 -1.11
C ALA A 220 26.35 -3.33 -0.18
N SER A 221 27.60 -3.45 -0.64
CA SER A 221 28.75 -3.72 0.21
C SER A 221 29.08 -2.43 0.94
N LYS A 222 29.14 -2.49 2.28
CA LYS A 222 29.77 -1.47 3.10
C LYS A 222 31.29 -1.54 2.85
N SER A 223 31.84 -0.72 1.95
CA SER A 223 33.29 -0.42 1.80
C SER A 223 33.48 0.50 0.58
N GLY A 224 34.29 1.56 0.59
CA GLY A 224 35.24 2.01 1.59
C GLY A 224 35.61 3.50 1.41
N SER A 225 35.75 4.16 2.56
CA SER A 225 36.56 5.34 2.77
C SER A 225 38.04 4.93 2.66
N GLU A 226 38.72 5.38 1.61
CA GLU A 226 40.19 5.45 1.59
C GLU A 226 40.59 6.86 2.05
N ASP A 227 40.65 7.06 3.37
CA ASP A 227 41.41 8.18 3.93
C ASP A 227 42.89 7.80 3.86
N LYS A 228 43.62 8.51 3.00
CA LYS A 228 45.08 8.51 2.98
C LYS A 228 45.57 9.26 4.21
N ASN A 229 45.76 8.56 5.33
CA ASN A 229 46.65 9.05 6.37
C ASN A 229 48.08 8.71 5.96
N GLN A 230 48.81 9.77 5.64
CA GLN A 230 50.22 9.76 5.32
C GLN A 230 50.99 9.72 6.64
N ASP A 231 51.66 8.61 6.91
CA ASP A 231 52.54 8.45 8.05
C ASP A 231 53.73 9.42 7.94
N ASP A 232 53.80 10.35 8.89
CA ASP A 232 54.91 11.26 9.10
C ASP A 232 56.08 10.47 9.72
N LYS A 233 57.11 10.18 8.92
CA LYS A 233 58.40 9.70 9.40
C LYS A 233 59.39 10.86 9.39
N GLY A 234 59.52 11.54 10.54
CA GLY A 234 60.59 12.47 10.84
C GLY A 234 61.22 12.10 12.19
N ASN A 235 62.37 11.45 12.14
CA ASN A 235 63.19 11.02 13.27
C ASN A 235 64.39 11.97 13.38
N LEU A 236 64.55 12.68 14.50
CA LEU A 236 65.79 13.03 15.24
C LEU A 236 65.53 14.19 16.21
#